data_AF-A0A660NHM1-F1
#
_entry.id   AF-A0A660NHM1-F1
#
_cell.length_a   1.000
_cell.length_b   1.000
_cell.length_c   1.000
_cell.angle_alpha   90.00
_cell.angle_beta   90.00
_cell.angle_gamma   90.00
#
_symmetry.space_group_name_H-M   'P 1'
#
loop_
_entity.id
_entity.type
_entity.pdbx_description
1 polymer ?
#
loop_
_entity_poly.entity_id
_entity_poly.type
_entity_poly.pdbx_seq_one_letter_code
_entity_poly.pdbx_strand_id
1 'polypeptide(L)' 'MFALLIVPILVAGFMACHIHPVFSYKLHRYEGQYLYLKSAETGLKCFAIAFVICLAAHWLMPDNWSLPSGLASVL' A
#
# COMPACT_ATOMS: atom_id res chain seq x y z
N MET A 1 -11.75 3.39 -15.32
CA MET A 1 -10.49 2.61 -15.28
C MET A 1 -9.84 2.68 -13.91
N PHE A 2 -9.54 3.87 -13.37
CA PHE A 2 -8.93 4.05 -12.04
C PHE A 2 -9.83 3.70 -10.84
N ALA A 3 -11.14 3.57 -11.03
CA ALA A 3 -12.07 3.20 -9.96
C ALA A 3 -11.76 1.83 -9.32
N LEU A 4 -11.07 0.93 -10.04
CA LEU A 4 -10.64 -0.35 -9.47
C LEU A 4 -9.49 -0.19 -8.46
N LEU A 5 -8.71 0.88 -8.55
CA LEU A 5 -7.62 1.18 -7.63
C LEU A 5 -8.11 1.63 -6.25
N ILE A 6 -9.35 2.13 -6.18
CA ILE A 6 -10.00 2.55 -4.93
C ILE A 6 -10.11 1.37 -3.95
N VAL A 7 -10.45 0.17 -4.44
CA VAL A 7 -10.63 -1.01 -3.58
C VAL A 7 -9.35 -1.37 -2.80
N PRO A 8 -8.18 -1.60 -3.43
CA PRO A 8 -6.96 -1.92 -2.69
C PRO A 8 -6.46 -0.75 -1.83
N ILE A 9 -6.69 0.50 -2.23
CA ILE A 9 -6.36 1.68 -1.41
C ILE A 9 -7.20 1.70 -0.12
N LEU A 10 -8.51 1.46 -0.22
CA LEU A 10 -9.39 1.40 0.94
C LEU A 10 -9.08 0.21 1.85
N VAL A 11 -8.80 -0.97 1.28
CA VAL A 11 -8.45 -2.17 2.06
C VAL A 11 -7.13 -1.96 2.80
N ALA A 12 -6.10 -1.43 2.14
CA ALA A 12 -4.81 -1.13 2.78
C ALA A 12 -4.96 -0.05 3.87
N GLY A 13 -5.73 1.00 3.60
CA GLY A 13 -6.02 2.06 4.56
C GLY A 13 -6.79 1.55 5.78
N PHE A 14 -7.77 0.65 5.58
CA PHE A 14 -8.53 0.03 6.66
C PHE A 14 -7.65 -0.87 7.55
N MET A 15 -6.81 -1.71 6.94
CA MET A 15 -5.80 -2.51 7.65
C MET A 15 -4.85 -1.64 8.48
N ALA A 16 -4.36 -0.54 7.89
CA ALA A 16 -3.47 0.40 8.58
C ALA A 16 -4.16 1.11 9.76
N CYS A 17 -5.46 1.41 9.66
CA CYS A 17 -6.23 1.95 10.78
C CYS A 17 -6.42 0.92 11.91
N HIS A 18 -6.49 -0.38 11.59
CA HIS A 18 -6.64 -1.46 12.58
C HIS A 18 -5.33 -1.91 13.24
N ILE A 19 -4.19 -1.80 12.55
CA ILE A 19 -2.88 -2.25 13.07
C ILE A 19 -2.40 -1.34 14.22
N HIS A 20 -2.74 -0.04 14.18
CA HIS A 20 -2.28 0.94 15.15
C HIS A 20 -3.34 1.16 16.25
N PRO A 21 -3.04 0.83 17.52
CA PRO A 21 -4.03 0.87 18.60
C PRO A 21 -4.59 2.27 18.86
N VAL A 22 -3.78 3.32 18.64
CA VAL A 22 -4.20 4.73 18.79
C VAL A 22 -5.30 5.11 17.80
N PHE A 23 -5.26 4.58 16.57
CA PHE A 23 -6.32 4.81 15.59
C PHE A 23 -7.56 3.98 15.92
N SER A 24 -7.39 2.72 16.37
CA SER A 24 -8.49 1.84 16.75
C SER A 24 -9.38 2.44 17.86
N TYR A 25 -8.80 3.10 18.87
CA TYR A 25 -9.57 3.77 19.93
C TYR A 25 -10.39 4.97 19.44
N LYS A 26 -9.90 5.71 18.45
CA LYS A 26 -10.65 6.82 17.83
C LYS A 26 -11.62 6.33 16.75
N LEU A 27 -11.38 5.14 16.20
CA LEU A 27 -12.15 4.56 15.09
C LEU A 27 -13.60 4.30 15.49
N HIS A 28 -13.85 3.85 16.71
CA HIS A 28 -15.20 3.63 17.23
C HIS A 28 -16.05 4.92 17.29
N ARG A 29 -15.42 6.09 17.22
CA ARG A 29 -16.12 7.38 17.19
C ARG A 29 -16.45 7.84 15.76
N TYR A 30 -15.89 7.18 14.75
CA TYR A 30 -16.13 7.47 13.35
C TYR A 30 -17.12 6.46 12.78
N GLU A 31 -18.39 6.85 12.69
CA GLU A 31 -19.44 6.01 12.09
C GLU A 31 -19.63 6.34 10.60
N GLY A 32 -20.04 5.33 9.82
CA GLY A 32 -20.52 5.49 8.45
C GLY A 32 -19.49 6.05 7.45
N GLN A 33 -19.86 7.13 6.74
CA GLN A 33 -19.08 7.70 5.62
C GLN A 33 -17.72 8.26 6.03
N TYR A 34 -17.58 8.78 7.26
CA TYR A 34 -16.31 9.37 7.70
C TYR A 34 -15.22 8.30 7.89
N LEU A 35 -15.60 7.07 8.25
CA LEU A 35 -14.69 5.94 8.35
C LEU A 35 -14.04 5.62 7.00
N TYR A 36 -14.84 5.65 5.92
CA TYR A 36 -14.35 5.42 4.55
C TYR A 36 -13.43 6.54 4.07
N LEU A 37 -13.72 7.79 4.42
CA LEU A 37 -12.85 8.91 4.09
C LEU A 37 -11.50 8.79 4.81
N LYS A 38 -11.52 8.37 6.08
CA LYS A 38 -10.31 8.21 6.89
C LYS A 38 -9.45 7.03 6.45
N SER A 39 -10.08 5.90 6.07
CA SER A 39 -9.37 4.77 5.49
C SER A 39 -8.77 5.16 4.14
N ALA A 40 -9.51 5.87 3.28
CA ALA A 40 -8.97 6.39 2.02
C ALA A 40 -7.76 7.32 2.22
N GLU A 41 -7.80 8.24 3.19
CA GLU A 41 -6.66 9.11 3.53
C GLU A 41 -5.42 8.30 3.91
N THR A 42 -5.60 7.29 4.76
CA THR A 42 -4.49 6.46 5.26
C THR A 42 -3.96 5.52 4.16
N GLY A 43 -4.86 4.98 3.34
CA GLY A 43 -4.51 4.17 2.17
C GLY A 43 -3.72 4.96 1.13
N LEU A 44 -4.09 6.22 0.89
CA LEU A 44 -3.37 7.10 -0.03
C LEU A 44 -1.97 7.44 0.48
N LYS A 45 -1.81 7.63 1.79
CA LYS A 45 -0.48 7.80 2.42
C LYS A 45 0.40 6.56 2.24
N CYS A 46 -0.16 5.36 2.45
CA CYS A 46 0.54 4.10 2.21
C CYS A 46 0.97 3.96 0.74
N PHE A 47 0.06 4.26 -0.19
CA PHE A 47 0.34 4.26 -1.62
C PHE A 47 1.46 5.25 -2.00
N ALA A 48 1.43 6.46 -1.45
CA ALA A 48 2.48 7.45 -1.70
C ALA A 48 3.85 6.99 -1.19
N ILE A 49 3.91 6.39 0.00
CA ILE A 49 5.15 5.84 0.55
C ILE A 49 5.67 4.69 -0.33
N ALA A 50 4.80 3.75 -0.71
CA ALA A 50 5.16 2.66 -1.60
C ALA A 50 5.66 3.16 -2.97
N PHE A 51 5.04 4.20 -3.51
CA PHE A 51 5.46 4.83 -4.76
C PHE A 51 6.84 5.46 -4.65
N VAL A 52 7.13 6.20 -3.57
CA VAL A 52 8.45 6.76 -3.30
C VAL A 52 9.51 5.66 -3.14
N ILE A 53 9.19 4.59 -2.41
CA ILE A 53 10.09 3.44 -2.26
C ILE A 53 10.35 2.78 -3.61
N CYS A 54 9.33 2.62 -4.45
CA CYS A 54 9.46 2.06 -5.79
C CYS A 54 10.39 2.92 -6.67
N LEU A 55 10.22 4.24 -6.65
CA LEU A 55 11.11 5.15 -7.37
C LEU A 55 12.54 5.08 -6.83
N ALA A 56 12.72 5.07 -5.51
CA ALA A 56 14.03 4.94 -4.89
C ALA A 56 14.69 3.60 -5.24
N ALA A 57 13.93 2.50 -5.24
CA ALA A 57 14.39 1.18 -5.62
C ALA A 57 14.79 1.13 -7.11
N HIS A 58 14.01 1.77 -7.98
CA HIS A 58 14.36 1.87 -9.41
C HIS A 58 15.66 2.65 -9.61
N TRP A 59 15.86 3.75 -8.89
CA TRP A 59 17.12 4.49 -8.91
C TRP A 59 18.30 3.70 -8.33
N LEU A 60 18.04 2.81 -7.36
CA LEU A 60 19.08 2.00 -6.72
C LEU A 60 19.43 0.73 -7.51
N MET A 61 18.50 0.18 -8.28
CA MET A 61 18.70 -1.05 -9.03
C MET A 61 19.37 -0.77 -10.39
N PRO A 62 20.58 -1.30 -10.66
CA PRO A 62 21.20 -1.22 -11.98
C PRO A 62 20.41 -2.09 -13.00
N ASP A 63 20.32 -1.62 -14.25
CA ASP A 63 19.50 -2.22 -15.33
C ASP A 63 19.86 -3.69 -15.69
N ASN A 64 20.97 -4.21 -15.17
CA ASN A 64 21.45 -5.56 -15.43
C ASN A 64 21.05 -6.55 -14.33
N TRP A 65 19.75 -6.65 -14.00
CA TRP A 65 19.23 -7.82 -13.30
C TRP A 65 19.14 -9.00 -14.27
N SER A 66 20.29 -9.55 -14.65
CA SER A 66 20.32 -10.92 -15.17
C SER A 66 19.86 -11.84 -14.04
N LEU A 67 18.67 -12.45 -14.17
CA LEU A 67 18.31 -13.62 -13.36
C LEU A 67 19.52 -14.57 -13.35
N PRO A 68 19.93 -15.12 -12.18
CA PRO A 68 20.98 -16.11 -12.18
C PRO A 68 20.51 -17.26 -13.07
N SER A 69 21.22 -17.47 -14.18
CA SER A 69 20.91 -18.41 -15.25
C SER A 69 20.83 -19.87 -14.79
N GLY A 70 21.06 -20.15 -13.51
CA GLY A 70 20.92 -21.47 -12.88
C GLY A 70 19.51 -21.88 -12.46
N LEU A 71 18.51 -20.97 -12.45
CA LEU A 71 17.12 -21.34 -12.14
C LEU A 71 16.28 -21.70 -13.38
N ALA A 72 16.72 -21.30 -14.58
CA ALA A 72 16.02 -21.63 -15.83
C ALA A 72 16.20 -23.08 -16.28
N SER A 73 17.17 -23.82 -15.72
CA SER A 73 17.43 -25.23 -16.04
C SER A 73 16.76 -26.22 -15.06
N VAL A 74 15.99 -25.73 -14.08
CA VAL A 74 15.31 -26.55 -13.05
C VAL A 74 13.78 -26.59 -13.23
N LEU A 75 13.22 -25.76 -14.12
CA LEU A 75 11.85 -25.84 -14.63
C LEU A 75 11.83 -26.51 -16.00
#